data_AF-A0A6J4WYL4-F1
#
_entry.id   AF-A0A6J4WYL4-F1
#
_cell.length_a   1.000
_cell.length_b   1.000
_cell.length_c   1.000
_cell.angle_alpha   90.00
_cell.angle_beta   90.00
_cell.angle_gamma   90.00
#
_symmetry.space_group_name_H-M   'P 1'
#
loop_
_entity.id
_entity.type
_entity.pdbx_description
1 polymer ?
#
loop_
_entity_poly.entity_id
_entity_poly.type
_entity_poly.pdbx_seq_one_letter_code
_entity_poly.pdbx_strand_id
1 'polypeptide(L)'
;MRKLIMAALLVLFSMNGVASAPEDDVFVIEAEGSYLMEAGSSEDLAKKVAYFTAKRKAAELAGRYLSRKSLIKSYELNRDEIYSLTAREIEVEISEEKRRTVVNASTYRVRVRARIQASDFIKAAIEDTKQEKKEAKESYREEMEQPVSTEIDPGRDIAKAYRLLREKKWRFAMI
;
A
#
# COMPACT_ATOMS: atom_id res chain seq x y z
N MET A 1 26.50 57.82 -4.74
CA MET A 1 26.05 56.88 -3.69
C MET A 1 24.84 56.04 -4.14
N ARG A 2 24.97 55.26 -5.21
CA ARG A 2 23.85 54.46 -5.77
C ARG A 2 24.25 53.03 -6.19
N LYS A 3 25.56 52.74 -6.23
CA LYS A 3 26.12 51.41 -6.51
C LYS A 3 26.40 50.57 -5.26
N LEU A 4 26.33 51.15 -4.05
CA LEU A 4 26.51 50.43 -2.77
C LEU A 4 25.22 49.76 -2.26
N ILE A 5 24.04 50.17 -2.77
CA ILE A 5 22.75 49.63 -2.31
C ILE A 5 22.39 48.32 -3.04
N MET A 6 22.92 48.09 -4.24
CA MET A 6 22.67 46.87 -5.03
C MET A 6 23.46 45.65 -4.54
N ALA A 7 24.59 45.85 -3.86
CA ALA A 7 25.38 44.74 -3.31
C ALA A 7 24.77 44.13 -2.04
N ALA A 8 23.98 44.89 -1.27
CA ALA A 8 23.38 44.42 -0.03
C ALA A 8 22.13 43.54 -0.26
N LEU A 9 21.46 43.66 -1.41
CA LEU A 9 20.26 42.88 -1.72
C LEU A 9 20.58 41.46 -2.23
N LEU A 10 21.80 41.23 -2.73
CA LEU A 10 22.21 39.94 -3.30
C LEU A 10 22.69 38.93 -2.23
N VAL A 11 23.03 39.40 -1.02
CA VAL A 11 23.53 38.54 0.07
C VAL A 11 22.38 37.82 0.81
N LEU A 12 21.16 38.37 0.75
CA LEU A 12 19.99 37.81 1.43
C LEU A 12 19.37 36.58 0.72
N PHE A 13 19.76 36.29 -0.52
CA PHE A 13 19.28 35.11 -1.25
C PHE A 13 20.15 33.85 -1.07
N SER A 14 21.26 33.93 -0.31
CA SER A 14 22.15 32.77 -0.10
C SER A 14 21.78 31.90 1.10
N MET A 15 20.75 32.28 1.87
CA MET A 15 20.17 31.40 2.89
C MET A 15 19.24 30.37 2.20
N ASN A 16 19.82 29.52 1.36
CA ASN A 16 19.24 28.22 1.06
C ASN A 16 19.28 27.45 2.37
N GLY A 17 18.23 27.60 3.18
CA GLY A 17 17.95 26.69 4.26
C GLY A 17 17.90 25.30 3.64
N VAL A 18 18.94 24.52 3.91
CA VAL A 18 18.87 23.07 3.79
C VAL A 18 17.85 22.67 4.84
N ALA A 19 16.59 22.67 4.44
CA ALA A 19 15.54 22.02 5.20
C ALA A 19 15.96 20.55 5.22
N SER A 20 16.55 20.11 6.33
CA SER A 20 16.63 18.70 6.64
C SER A 20 15.20 18.19 6.52
N ALA A 21 14.95 17.31 5.55
CA ALA A 21 13.70 16.58 5.53
C ALA A 21 13.53 15.96 6.92
N PRO A 22 12.33 16.02 7.54
CA PRO A 22 12.11 15.32 8.79
C PRO A 22 12.51 13.87 8.57
N GLU A 23 13.39 13.37 9.44
CA GLU A 23 13.83 11.99 9.41
C GLU A 23 12.58 11.11 9.58
N ASP A 24 12.27 10.34 8.54
CA ASP A 24 11.08 9.48 8.52
C ASP A 24 11.40 8.23 9.32
N ASP A 25 10.96 8.22 10.58
CA ASP A 25 11.19 7.11 11.50
C ASP A 25 10.80 5.78 10.87
N VAL A 26 11.76 4.84 10.82
CA VAL A 26 11.52 3.50 10.29
C VAL A 26 10.95 2.63 11.41
N PHE A 27 9.73 2.13 11.21
CA PHE A 27 9.09 1.19 12.12
C PHE A 27 9.29 -0.24 11.63
N VAL A 28 9.76 -1.12 12.51
CA VAL A 28 9.90 -2.55 12.23
C VAL A 28 8.68 -3.28 12.79
N ILE A 29 7.90 -3.89 11.92
CA ILE A 29 6.67 -4.63 12.28
C ILE A 29 6.82 -6.08 11.87
N GLU A 30 6.59 -7.00 12.82
CA GLU A 30 6.44 -8.41 12.51
C GLU A 30 4.97 -8.76 12.32
N ALA A 31 4.66 -9.44 11.23
CA ALA A 31 3.31 -9.85 10.89
C ALA A 31 3.29 -11.23 10.25
N GLU A 32 2.16 -11.91 10.39
CA GLU A 32 1.94 -13.25 9.87
C GLU A 32 0.68 -13.26 9.03
N GLY A 33 0.79 -13.87 7.85
CA GLY A 33 -0.30 -14.16 6.94
C GLY A 33 -0.41 -15.66 6.69
N SER A 34 -1.62 -16.12 6.38
CA SER A 34 -1.86 -17.52 6.09
C SER A 34 -2.95 -17.68 5.03
N TYR A 35 -2.86 -18.75 4.27
CA TYR A 35 -3.87 -19.14 3.29
C TYR A 35 -4.22 -20.62 3.44
N LEU A 36 -5.51 -20.91 3.49
CA LEU A 36 -6.05 -22.27 3.48
C LEU A 36 -6.18 -22.73 2.03
N MET A 37 -5.46 -23.77 1.67
CA MET A 37 -5.51 -24.38 0.35
C MET A 37 -6.64 -25.41 0.31
N GLU A 38 -7.44 -25.32 -0.74
CA GLU A 38 -8.40 -26.34 -1.11
C GLU A 38 -7.71 -27.46 -1.92
N ALA A 39 -8.41 -28.58 -2.11
CA ALA A 39 -7.89 -29.68 -2.92
C ALA A 39 -7.67 -29.20 -4.37
N GLY A 40 -6.43 -29.30 -4.86
CA GLY A 40 -6.05 -28.86 -6.20
C GLY A 40 -5.60 -27.40 -6.33
N SER A 41 -5.59 -26.62 -5.24
CA SER A 41 -5.05 -25.26 -5.28
C SER A 41 -3.53 -25.24 -5.54
N SER A 42 -3.07 -24.25 -6.30
CA SER A 42 -1.65 -24.03 -6.55
C SER A 42 -0.92 -23.60 -5.26
N GLU A 43 0.20 -24.26 -4.95
CA GLU A 43 1.06 -23.91 -3.82
C GLU A 43 1.72 -22.54 -4.00
N ASP A 44 2.09 -22.18 -5.23
CA ASP A 44 2.63 -20.86 -5.55
C ASP A 44 1.59 -19.75 -5.27
N LEU A 45 0.34 -19.98 -5.65
CA LEU A 45 -0.75 -19.05 -5.34
C LEU A 45 -0.94 -18.93 -3.83
N ALA A 46 -0.97 -20.06 -3.11
CA ALA A 46 -1.13 -20.08 -1.65
C ALA A 46 -0.02 -19.29 -0.95
N LYS A 47 1.22 -19.45 -1.41
CA LYS A 47 2.38 -18.69 -0.92
C LYS A 47 2.21 -17.20 -1.19
N LYS A 48 1.88 -16.80 -2.42
CA LYS A 48 1.67 -15.39 -2.81
C LYS A 48 0.58 -14.74 -1.99
N VAL A 49 -0.56 -15.41 -1.79
CA VAL A 49 -1.68 -14.91 -0.98
C VAL A 49 -1.29 -14.79 0.49
N ALA A 50 -0.66 -15.81 1.08
CA ALA A 50 -0.21 -15.77 2.47
C ALA A 50 0.84 -14.66 2.69
N TYR A 51 1.78 -14.49 1.76
CA TYR A 51 2.79 -13.43 1.79
C TYR A 51 2.16 -12.04 1.72
N PHE A 52 1.27 -11.79 0.75
CA PHE A 52 0.59 -10.50 0.64
C PHE A 52 -0.28 -10.20 1.86
N THR A 53 -0.96 -11.22 2.41
CA THR A 53 -1.73 -11.11 3.66
C THR A 53 -0.84 -10.66 4.83
N ALA A 54 0.39 -11.20 4.92
CA ALA A 54 1.35 -10.80 5.94
C ALA A 54 1.78 -9.32 5.76
N LYS A 55 2.09 -8.90 4.52
CA LYS A 55 2.42 -7.50 4.20
C LYS A 55 1.27 -6.55 4.56
N ARG A 56 0.04 -6.89 4.17
CA ARG A 56 -1.15 -6.09 4.46
C ARG A 56 -1.40 -5.95 5.95
N LYS A 57 -1.24 -7.04 6.72
CA LYS A 57 -1.35 -6.99 8.18
C LYS A 57 -0.28 -6.11 8.82
N ALA A 58 0.96 -6.13 8.29
CA ALA A 58 2.01 -5.22 8.75
C ALA A 58 1.64 -3.75 8.47
N ALA A 59 1.16 -3.44 7.27
CA ALA A 59 0.67 -2.11 6.89
C ALA A 59 -0.49 -1.65 7.77
N GLU A 60 -1.45 -2.52 8.08
CA GLU A 60 -2.56 -2.22 9.00
C GLU A 60 -2.09 -1.88 10.41
N LEU A 61 -1.13 -2.64 10.95
CA LEU A 61 -0.57 -2.41 12.28
C LEU A 61 0.19 -1.08 12.34
N ALA A 62 1.07 -0.84 11.37
CA ALA A 62 1.82 0.42 11.26
C ALA A 62 0.87 1.60 11.06
N GLY A 63 -0.09 1.50 10.14
CA GLY A 63 -1.03 2.57 9.84
C GLY A 63 -1.90 2.95 11.03
N ARG A 64 -2.37 1.97 11.82
CA ARG A 64 -3.08 2.25 13.08
C ARG A 64 -2.21 2.98 14.10
N TYR A 65 -0.96 2.57 14.25
CA TYR A 65 -0.02 3.21 15.19
C TYR A 65 0.28 4.65 14.76
N LEU A 66 0.68 4.85 13.51
CA LEU A 66 1.04 6.15 12.95
C LEU A 66 -0.14 7.13 12.97
N SER A 67 -1.35 6.65 12.63
CA SER A 67 -2.58 7.44 12.69
C SER A 67 -2.90 7.89 14.12
N ARG A 68 -2.77 6.99 15.11
CA ARG A 68 -2.93 7.35 16.54
C ARG A 68 -1.90 8.37 17.03
N LYS A 69 -0.71 8.40 16.43
CA LYS A 69 0.34 9.37 16.70
C LYS A 69 0.22 10.65 15.86
N SER A 70 -0.83 10.77 15.04
CA SER A 70 -1.05 11.89 14.11
C SER A 70 0.09 12.10 13.10
N LEU A 71 0.86 11.04 12.81
CA LEU A 71 1.94 11.06 11.82
C LEU A 71 1.42 10.85 10.39
N ILE A 72 0.24 10.22 10.25
CA ILE A 72 -0.49 10.08 9.00
C ILE A 72 -1.97 10.39 9.22
N LYS A 73 -2.72 10.63 8.14
CA LYS A 73 -4.18 10.77 8.20
C LYS A 73 -4.85 9.46 8.63
N SER A 74 -6.08 9.54 9.15
CA SER A 74 -6.86 8.35 9.55
C SER A 74 -7.40 7.53 8.36
N TYR A 75 -7.36 8.11 7.15
CA TYR A 75 -7.85 7.54 5.89
C TYR A 75 -9.23 6.89 6.02
N GLU A 76 -10.14 7.47 6.80
CA GLU A 76 -11.40 6.82 7.22
C GLU A 76 -12.20 6.17 6.08
N LEU A 77 -12.34 6.87 4.95
CA LEU A 77 -13.13 6.40 3.82
C LEU A 77 -12.37 5.50 2.85
N ASN A 78 -11.05 5.66 2.75
CA ASN A 78 -10.22 4.97 1.75
C ASN A 78 -9.08 4.14 2.39
N ARG A 79 -9.28 3.72 3.64
CA ARG A 79 -8.24 3.06 4.45
C ARG A 79 -7.75 1.79 3.78
N ASP A 80 -8.67 0.97 3.31
CA ASP A 80 -8.36 -0.33 2.77
C ASP A 80 -7.63 -0.25 1.42
N GLU A 81 -7.94 0.77 0.62
CA GLU A 81 -7.22 1.11 -0.61
C GLU A 81 -5.79 1.52 -0.28
N ILE A 82 -5.61 2.48 0.63
CA ILE A 82 -4.27 2.96 1.02
C ILE A 82 -3.45 1.83 1.60
N TYR A 83 -4.01 1.02 2.51
CA TYR A 83 -3.25 -0.04 3.17
C TYR A 83 -2.88 -1.17 2.22
N SER A 84 -3.72 -1.47 1.23
CA SER A 84 -3.40 -2.46 0.19
C SER A 84 -2.28 -1.96 -0.74
N LEU A 85 -2.31 -0.68 -1.11
CA LEU A 85 -1.25 -0.04 -1.89
C LEU A 85 0.05 0.10 -1.09
N THR A 86 -0.01 0.41 0.20
CA THR A 86 1.17 0.38 1.08
C THR A 86 1.75 -1.03 1.15
N ALA A 87 0.92 -2.06 1.35
CA ALA A 87 1.35 -3.45 1.39
C ALA A 87 2.02 -3.92 0.10
N ARG A 88 1.62 -3.36 -1.05
CA ARG A 88 2.23 -3.61 -2.36
C ARG A 88 3.71 -3.21 -2.37
N GLU A 89 4.01 -1.99 -1.92
CA GLU A 89 5.32 -1.35 -2.08
C GLU A 89 6.31 -1.63 -0.93
N ILE A 90 5.82 -1.88 0.29
CA ILE A 90 6.73 -2.00 1.45
C ILE A 90 7.73 -3.15 1.29
N GLU A 91 8.95 -2.90 1.76
CA GLU A 91 10.01 -3.91 1.81
C GLU A 91 9.84 -4.79 3.05
N VAL A 92 9.94 -6.10 2.85
CA VAL A 92 9.79 -7.08 3.93
C VAL A 92 10.82 -8.20 3.81
N GLU A 93 11.32 -8.65 4.95
CA GLU A 93 12.14 -9.84 5.08
C GLU A 93 11.25 -11.01 5.52
N ILE A 94 11.33 -12.15 4.84
CA ILE A 94 10.62 -13.36 5.27
C ILE A 94 11.41 -13.98 6.42
N SER A 95 10.81 -14.02 7.62
CA SER A 95 11.44 -14.60 8.82
C SER A 95 11.06 -16.06 9.03
N GLU A 96 9.91 -16.50 8.51
CA GLU A 96 9.44 -17.88 8.64
C GLU A 96 8.47 -18.24 7.52
N GLU A 97 8.60 -19.47 7.01
CA GLU A 97 7.70 -20.06 6.02
C GLU A 97 7.36 -21.50 6.46
N LYS A 98 6.08 -21.78 6.67
CA LYS A 98 5.62 -23.08 7.16
C LYS A 98 4.39 -23.55 6.40
N ARG A 99 4.41 -24.83 6.02
CA ARG A 99 3.25 -25.55 5.53
C ARG A 99 2.76 -26.52 6.60
N ARG A 100 1.45 -26.56 6.82
CA ARG A 100 0.80 -27.54 7.69
C ARG A 100 -0.32 -28.21 6.94
N THR A 101 -0.24 -29.54 6.80
CA THR A 101 -1.31 -30.34 6.20
C THR A 101 -2.05 -31.07 7.30
N VAL A 102 -3.37 -30.90 7.37
CA VAL A 102 -4.26 -31.60 8.30
C VAL A 102 -5.32 -32.31 7.47
N VAL A 103 -5.26 -33.65 7.45
CA VAL A 103 -6.18 -34.53 6.71
C VAL A 103 -6.28 -34.18 5.22
N ASN A 104 -7.21 -33.31 4.84
CA ASN A 104 -7.49 -32.92 3.45
C ASN A 104 -7.31 -31.41 3.19
N ALA A 105 -6.79 -30.66 4.16
CA ALA A 105 -6.57 -29.22 4.04
C ALA A 105 -5.10 -28.87 4.33
N SER A 106 -4.50 -28.04 3.48
CA SER A 106 -3.13 -27.55 3.66
C SER A 106 -3.17 -26.06 3.95
N THR A 107 -2.60 -25.62 5.06
CA THR A 107 -2.43 -24.20 5.36
C THR A 107 -1.00 -23.78 5.09
N TYR A 108 -0.85 -22.74 4.28
CA TYR A 108 0.43 -22.06 4.07
C TYR A 108 0.51 -20.86 4.99
N ARG A 109 1.61 -20.69 5.71
CA ARG A 109 1.83 -19.61 6.68
C ARG A 109 3.17 -18.94 6.42
N VAL A 110 3.16 -17.61 6.34
CA VAL A 110 4.35 -16.78 6.12
C VAL A 110 4.40 -15.73 7.22
N ARG A 111 5.57 -15.59 7.86
CA ARG A 111 5.89 -14.50 8.76
C ARG A 111 6.90 -13.58 8.11
N VAL A 112 6.65 -12.28 8.21
CA VAL A 112 7.49 -11.24 7.65
C VAL A 112 7.89 -10.23 8.72
N ARG A 113 9.05 -9.62 8.54
CA ARG A 113 9.50 -8.44 9.23
C ARG A 113 9.52 -7.28 8.23
N ALA A 114 8.60 -6.34 8.38
CA ALA A 114 8.41 -5.21 7.49
C ALA A 114 9.07 -3.96 8.05
N ARG A 115 9.74 -3.20 7.18
CA ARG A 115 10.24 -1.85 7.49
C ARG A 115 9.27 -0.85 6.87
N ILE A 116 8.62 -0.05 7.70
CA ILE A 116 7.51 0.81 7.27
C ILE A 116 7.73 2.23 7.81
N GLN A 117 7.52 3.20 6.94
CA GLN A 117 7.66 4.63 7.20
C GLN A 117 6.33 5.37 7.02
N ALA A 118 6.22 6.59 7.54
CA ALA A 118 5.03 7.41 7.30
C ALA A 118 4.90 7.79 5.82
N SER A 119 6.03 8.00 5.13
CA SER A 119 6.03 8.31 3.69
C SER A 119 5.45 7.19 2.82
N ASP A 120 5.48 5.93 3.26
CA ASP A 120 4.90 4.81 2.49
C ASP A 120 3.39 4.96 2.34
N PHE A 121 2.70 5.45 3.38
CA PHE A 121 1.26 5.76 3.32
C PHE A 121 0.97 7.00 2.48
N ILE A 122 1.87 7.99 2.51
CA ILE A 122 1.74 9.20 1.68
C ILE A 122 1.89 8.84 0.20
N LYS A 123 2.91 8.04 -0.16
CA LYS A 123 3.12 7.53 -1.53
C LYS A 123 1.91 6.72 -1.99
N ALA A 124 1.40 5.83 -1.15
CA ALA A 124 0.18 5.06 -1.44
C ALA A 124 -1.04 5.96 -1.69
N ALA A 125 -1.24 7.02 -0.91
CA ALA A 125 -2.34 7.97 -1.11
C ALA A 125 -2.21 8.79 -2.41
N ILE A 126 -0.98 9.13 -2.81
CA ILE A 126 -0.73 9.80 -4.10
C ILE A 126 -1.05 8.83 -5.25
N GLU A 127 -0.62 7.57 -5.16
CA GLU A 127 -0.92 6.56 -6.18
C GLU A 127 -2.42 6.26 -6.24
N ASP A 128 -3.13 6.14 -5.11
CA ASP A 128 -4.59 5.97 -5.05
C ASP A 128 -5.31 7.08 -5.82
N THR A 129 -4.93 8.34 -5.57
CA THR A 129 -5.50 9.50 -6.27
C THR A 129 -5.23 9.46 -7.77
N LYS A 130 -4.04 9.01 -8.17
CA LYS A 130 -3.65 8.89 -9.59
C LYS A 130 -4.40 7.75 -10.27
N GLN A 131 -4.57 6.63 -9.57
CA GLN A 131 -5.31 5.46 -10.01
C GLN A 131 -6.80 5.81 -10.20
N GLU A 132 -7.42 6.45 -9.21
CA GLU A 132 -8.81 6.91 -9.27
C GLU A 132 -9.07 7.82 -10.48
N LYS A 133 -8.14 8.75 -10.77
CA LYS A 133 -8.22 9.60 -11.97
C LYS A 133 -8.08 8.84 -13.29
N LYS A 134 -7.36 7.72 -13.33
CA LYS A 134 -7.25 6.86 -14.51
C LYS A 134 -8.52 6.03 -14.68
N GLU A 135 -8.94 5.37 -13.60
CA GLU A 135 -10.13 4.52 -13.58
C GLU A 135 -11.41 5.31 -13.89
N ALA A 136 -11.52 6.57 -13.42
CA ALA A 136 -12.65 7.43 -13.79
C ALA A 136 -12.72 7.69 -15.32
N LYS A 137 -11.59 7.65 -16.03
CA LYS A 137 -11.54 7.75 -17.51
C LYS A 137 -11.77 6.39 -18.18
N GLU A 138 -11.38 5.29 -17.54
CA GLU A 138 -11.48 3.91 -18.05
C GLU A 138 -12.86 3.28 -17.81
N SER A 139 -13.58 3.69 -16.76
CA SER A 139 -14.91 3.17 -16.37
C SER A 139 -15.88 3.11 -17.54
N TYR A 140 -15.88 4.11 -18.42
CA TYR A 140 -16.74 4.13 -19.61
C TYR A 140 -16.42 3.04 -20.64
N ARG A 141 -15.19 2.54 -20.68
CA ARG A 141 -14.75 1.46 -21.59
C ARG A 141 -14.83 0.08 -20.94
N GLU A 142 -14.41 -0.04 -19.68
CA GLU A 142 -14.47 -1.31 -18.93
C GLU A 142 -15.92 -1.79 -18.70
N GLU A 143 -16.88 -0.87 -18.54
CA GLU A 143 -18.33 -1.18 -18.49
C GLU A 143 -18.80 -2.02 -19.68
N MET A 144 -18.13 -1.90 -20.83
CA MET A 144 -18.49 -2.56 -22.08
C MET A 144 -17.72 -3.86 -22.35
N GLU A 145 -16.58 -4.10 -21.69
CA GLU A 145 -15.63 -5.14 -22.11
C GLU A 145 -15.32 -6.21 -21.05
N GLN A 146 -15.65 -6.02 -19.76
CA GLN A 146 -15.31 -6.94 -18.64
C GLN A 146 -13.94 -7.65 -18.78
N PRO A 147 -12.81 -6.94 -18.98
CA PRO A 147 -11.53 -7.60 -19.10
C PRO A 147 -11.03 -8.08 -17.73
N VAL A 148 -10.80 -9.39 -17.59
CA VAL A 148 -10.02 -9.96 -16.49
C VAL A 148 -8.55 -9.66 -16.78
N SER A 149 -7.83 -9.01 -15.86
CA SER A 149 -6.40 -8.72 -16.06
C SER A 149 -5.61 -10.03 -16.24
N THR A 150 -4.62 -10.00 -17.14
CA THR A 150 -3.75 -11.17 -17.38
C THR A 150 -2.74 -11.42 -16.27
N GLU A 151 -2.51 -10.43 -15.41
CA GLU A 151 -1.58 -10.47 -14.28
C GLU A 151 -2.27 -10.03 -13.00
N ILE A 152 -2.11 -10.80 -11.92
CA ILE A 152 -2.69 -10.54 -10.60
C ILE A 152 -1.72 -9.64 -9.81
N ASP A 153 -2.17 -8.46 -9.44
CA ASP A 153 -1.47 -7.53 -8.54
C ASP A 153 -2.35 -7.32 -7.30
N PRO A 154 -2.18 -8.13 -6.23
CA PRO A 154 -3.08 -8.11 -5.09
C PRO A 154 -3.22 -6.72 -4.45
N GLY A 155 -2.16 -5.90 -4.48
CA GLY A 155 -2.20 -4.54 -3.93
C GLY A 155 -3.12 -3.62 -4.72
N ARG A 156 -3.00 -3.64 -6.05
CA ARG A 156 -3.82 -2.81 -6.94
C ARG A 156 -5.24 -3.36 -7.08
N ASP A 157 -5.40 -4.67 -7.24
CA ASP A 157 -6.67 -5.33 -7.47
C ASP A 157 -7.60 -5.18 -6.26
N ILE A 158 -7.08 -5.40 -5.05
CA ILE A 158 -7.85 -5.22 -3.82
C ILE A 158 -8.18 -3.73 -3.60
N ALA A 159 -7.25 -2.82 -3.87
CA ALA A 159 -7.53 -1.38 -3.77
C ALA A 159 -8.63 -0.94 -4.76
N LYS A 160 -8.62 -1.45 -6.00
CA LYS A 160 -9.68 -1.21 -6.98
C LYS A 160 -11.03 -1.78 -6.49
N ALA A 161 -11.04 -3.00 -5.94
CA ALA A 161 -12.25 -3.60 -5.39
C ALA A 161 -12.86 -2.76 -4.25
N TYR A 162 -12.05 -2.32 -3.28
CA TYR A 162 -12.52 -1.45 -2.20
C TYR A 162 -13.03 -0.10 -2.71
N ARG A 163 -12.37 0.50 -3.71
CA ARG A 163 -12.82 1.74 -4.34
C ARG A 163 -14.20 1.56 -4.98
N LEU A 164 -14.42 0.47 -5.73
CA LEU A 164 -15.71 0.16 -6.33
C LEU A 164 -16.81 -0.05 -5.27
N LEU A 165 -16.50 -0.70 -4.15
CA LEU A 165 -17.42 -0.83 -3.02
C LEU A 165 -17.78 0.53 -2.42
N ARG A 166 -16.78 1.39 -2.18
CA ARG A 166 -16.94 2.76 -1.66
C ARG A 166 -17.81 3.63 -2.58
N GLU A 167 -17.64 3.48 -3.89
CA GLU A 167 -18.43 4.16 -4.93
C GLU A 167 -19.81 3.52 -5.17
N LYS A 168 -20.17 2.45 -4.44
CA LYS A 168 -21.42 1.69 -4.61
C LYS A 168 -21.58 1.09 -6.01
N LYS A 169 -20.47 0.80 -6.69
CA LYS A 169 -20.42 0.12 -8.00
C LYS A 169 -20.33 -1.40 -7.83
N TRP A 170 -21.26 -1.95 -7.04
CA TRP A 170 -21.26 -3.35 -6.60
C TRP A 170 -21.17 -4.38 -7.74
N ARG A 171 -21.72 -4.08 -8.91
CA ARG A 171 -21.68 -4.97 -10.09
C ARG A 171 -20.26 -5.26 -10.58
N PHE A 172 -19.29 -4.39 -10.30
CA PHE A 172 -17.89 -4.54 -10.71
C PHE A 172 -17.00 -5.12 -9.61
N ALA A 173 -17.46 -5.11 -8.35
CA ALA A 173 -16.66 -5.57 -7.20
C ALA A 173 -16.76 -7.09 -6.94
N MET A 174 -17.69 -7.79 -7.60
CA MET A 174 -17.98 -9.21 -7.40
C MET A 174 -17.38 -10.16 -8.44
N ILE A 175 -16.42 -9.70 -9.25
CA ILE A 175 -15.81 -10.50 -10.34
C ILE A 175 -14.47 -11.06 -9.89
#